data_AF-A0A3Q8W2A4-F1
#
_entry.id   AF-A0A3Q8W2A4-F1
#
_cell.length_a   1.000
_cell.length_b   1.000
_cell.length_c   1.000
_cell.angle_alpha   90.00
_cell.angle_beta   90.00
_cell.angle_gamma   90.00
#
_symmetry.space_group_name_H-M   'P 1'
#
loop_
_entity.id
_entity.type
_entity.pdbx_description
1 polymer ?
#
loop_
_entity_poly.entity_id
_entity_poly.type
_entity_poly.pdbx_seq_one_letter_code
_entity_poly.pdbx_strand_id
1 'polypeptide(L)' 'MVLVGPAGTGKTTLGQEIAARTQRPFVDLDAAADGYYAEAGWSIDKLRERITAVGRLAAEAEWELGAV' A
#
# COMPACT_ATOMS: atom_id res chain seq x y z
N MET A 1 5.02 -11.25 10.83
CA MET A 1 3.59 -10.88 10.82
C MET A 1 3.38 -9.98 9.62
N VAL A 2 2.29 -10.14 8.89
CA VAL A 2 1.94 -9.30 7.74
C VAL A 2 0.52 -8.78 7.94
N LEU A 3 0.31 -7.49 7.73
CA LEU A 3 -1.01 -6.86 7.79
C LEU A 3 -1.48 -6.58 6.36
N VAL A 4 -2.57 -7.22 5.95
CA VAL A 4 -3.11 -7.12 4.59
C VAL A 4 -4.53 -6.56 4.65
N GLY A 5 -4.86 -5.69 3.70
CA GLY A 5 -6.19 -5.10 3.57
C GLY A 5 -6.16 -3.80 2.75
N PRO A 6 -7.33 -3.25 2.39
CA PRO A 6 -7.43 -2.09 1.50
C PRO A 6 -6.68 -0.85 1.99
N ALA A 7 -6.39 0.09 1.09
CA ALA A 7 -5.78 1.36 1.47
C ALA A 7 -6.69 2.12 2.48
N GLY A 8 -6.07 2.74 3.49
CA GLY A 8 -6.76 3.55 4.49
C GLY A 8 -7.44 2.79 5.64
N THR A 9 -7.30 1.46 5.74
CA THR A 9 -7.90 0.67 6.84
C THR A 9 -7.11 0.69 8.17
N GLY A 10 -6.06 1.50 8.28
CA GLY A 10 -5.28 1.67 9.52
C GLY A 10 -4.16 0.64 9.75
N LYS A 11 -3.79 -0.15 8.73
CA LYS A 11 -2.73 -1.16 8.82
C LYS A 11 -1.39 -0.60 9.31
N THR A 12 -0.97 0.55 8.79
CA THR A 12 0.28 1.22 9.19
C THR A 12 0.25 1.57 10.66
N THR A 13 -0.82 2.21 11.12
CA THR A 13 -1.03 2.56 12.53
C THR A 13 -0.99 1.34 13.44
N LEU A 14 -1.75 0.29 13.11
CA LEU A 14 -1.78 -0.94 13.90
C LEU A 14 -0.41 -1.67 13.88
N GLY A 15 0.26 -1.70 12.74
CA GLY A 15 1.56 -2.35 12.59
C GLY A 15 2.65 -1.67 13.41
N GLN A 16 2.67 -0.34 13.43
CA GLN A 16 3.57 0.44 14.28
C GLN A 16 3.34 0.16 15.77
N GLU A 17 2.08 0.12 16.21
CA GLU A 17 1.73 -0.21 17.60
C GLU A 17 2.15 -1.63 18.00
N ILE A 18 1.91 -2.63 17.14
CA ILE A 18 2.32 -4.01 17.42
C ILE A 18 3.84 -4.13 17.47
N ALA A 19 4.55 -3.49 16.53
CA ALA A 19 6.01 -3.48 16.48
C ALA A 19 6.60 -2.89 17.78
N ALA A 20 6.07 -1.75 18.23
CA ALA A 20 6.49 -1.12 19.48
C ALA A 20 6.26 -2.03 20.71
N ARG A 21 5.06 -2.61 20.84
CA ARG A 21 4.70 -3.46 21.99
C ARG A 21 5.45 -4.78 22.03
N THR A 22 5.84 -5.30 20.86
CA THR A 22 6.57 -6.58 20.75
C THR A 22 8.08 -6.42 20.61
N GLN A 23 8.58 -5.17 20.60
CA GLN A 23 9.99 -4.84 20.39
C GLN A 23 10.53 -5.47 19.10
N ARG A 24 9.74 -5.38 18.02
CA ARG A 24 10.10 -5.90 16.69
C ARG A 24 10.24 -4.74 15.70
N PRO A 25 11.06 -4.90 14.64
CA PRO A 25 11.10 -3.93 13.57
C PRO A 25 9.75 -3.78 12.88
N PHE A 26 9.42 -2.55 12.49
CA PHE A 26 8.34 -2.26 11.56
C PHE A 26 8.94 -2.06 10.16
N VAL A 27 8.37 -2.72 9.16
CA VAL A 27 8.73 -2.53 7.75
C VAL A 27 7.54 -1.94 7.05
N ASP A 28 7.70 -0.73 6.49
CA ASP A 28 6.73 -0.14 5.60
C ASP A 28 6.89 -0.76 4.20
N LEU A 29 5.91 -1.56 3.79
CA LEU A 29 5.95 -2.24 2.51
C LEU A 29 5.91 -1.25 1.35
N ASP A 30 5.17 -0.15 1.47
CA ASP A 30 5.04 0.81 0.37
C ASP A 30 6.37 1.51 0.08
N ALA A 31 7.14 1.80 1.14
CA ALA A 31 8.50 2.33 1.00
C ALA A 31 9.49 1.27 0.50
N ALA A 32 9.38 0.03 0.99
CA ALA A 32 10.29 -1.05 0.60
C ALA A 32 10.08 -1.53 -0.84
N ALA A 33 8.85 -1.43 -1.36
CA ALA A 33 8.46 -1.89 -2.69
C ALA A 33 8.42 -0.78 -3.75
N ASP A 34 8.82 0.46 -3.41
CA ASP A 34 8.74 1.61 -4.33
C ASP A 34 9.40 1.35 -5.70
N GLY A 35 10.59 0.75 -5.70
CA GLY A 35 11.27 0.35 -6.94
C GLY A 35 10.48 -0.67 -7.77
N TYR A 36 9.81 -1.61 -7.12
CA TYR A 36 8.97 -2.61 -7.79
C TYR A 36 7.71 -1.99 -8.38
N TYR A 37 7.09 -1.03 -7.68
CA TYR A 37 5.96 -0.28 -8.22
C TYR A 37 6.36 0.49 -9.48
N ALA A 38 7.54 1.13 -9.46
CA ALA A 38 8.06 1.84 -10.62
C ALA A 38 8.28 0.90 -11.84
N GLU A 39 8.83 -0.29 -11.62
CA GLU A 39 8.98 -1.33 -12.66
C GLU A 39 7.62 -1.75 -13.24
N ALA A 40 6.57 -1.82 -12.42
CA ALA A 40 5.20 -2.10 -12.85
C ALA A 40 4.49 -0.90 -13.50
N GLY A 41 5.17 0.24 -13.69
CA GLY A 41 4.57 1.47 -14.25
C GLY A 41 3.59 2.15 -13.30
N TRP A 42 3.77 1.96 -12.00
CA TRP A 42 2.87 2.35 -10.93
C TRP A 42 3.59 3.12 -9.82
N SER A 43 2.85 3.92 -9.06
CA SER A 43 3.34 4.61 -7.86
C SER A 43 2.19 4.92 -6.92
N ILE A 44 2.48 5.17 -5.64
CA ILE A 44 1.47 5.58 -4.66
C ILE A 44 0.80 6.89 -5.07
N ASP A 45 1.54 7.84 -5.65
CA ASP A 45 0.98 9.11 -6.10
C ASP A 45 0.05 8.93 -7.30
N LYS A 46 0.41 8.06 -8.26
CA LYS A 46 -0.48 7.68 -9.36
C LYS A 46 -1.75 7.01 -8.83
N LEU A 47 -1.64 6.11 -7.85
CA LEU A 47 -2.82 5.51 -7.23
C LEU A 47 -3.72 6.58 -6.59
N ARG A 48 -3.15 7.55 -5.86
CA ARG A 48 -3.92 8.67 -5.28
C ARG A 48 -4.63 9.49 -6.34
N GLU A 49 -3.94 9.84 -7.43
CA GLU A 49 -4.53 10.56 -8.56
C GLU A 49 -5.72 9.79 -9.16
N ARG A 50 -5.56 8.47 -9.37
CA ARG A 50 -6.64 7.62 -9.87
C ARG A 50 -7.80 7.54 -8.89
N ILE A 51 -7.55 7.42 -7.59
CA ILE A 51 -8.60 7.42 -6.56
C ILE A 51 -9.42 8.71 -6.64
N THR A 52 -8.77 9.86 -6.83
CA THR A 52 -9.48 11.14 -7.01
C THR A 52 -10.30 11.18 -8.31
N ALA A 53 -9.78 10.63 -9.41
CA ALA A 53 -10.41 10.69 -10.72
C ALA A 53 -11.59 9.70 -10.89
N VAL A 54 -11.44 8.47 -10.40
CA VAL A 54 -12.39 7.37 -10.68
C VAL A 54 -12.97 6.72 -9.41
N GLY A 55 -12.59 7.21 -8.23
CA GLY A 55 -12.97 6.61 -6.96
C GLY A 55 -12.09 5.41 -6.60
N ARG A 56 -12.10 5.05 -5.31
CA ARG A 56 -11.16 4.08 -4.74
C ARG A 56 -11.24 2.69 -5.37
N LEU A 57 -12.45 2.15 -5.52
CA LEU A 57 -12.64 0.77 -6.01
C LEU A 57 -12.16 0.61 -7.46
N ALA A 58 -12.44 1.59 -8.32
CA ALA A 58 -11.99 1.54 -9.71
C ALA A 58 -10.47 1.68 -9.81
N ALA A 59 -9.87 2.57 -9.01
CA ALA A 59 -8.42 2.76 -8.97
C ALA A 59 -7.67 1.52 -8.41
N GLU A 60 -8.20 0.88 -7.36
CA GLU A 60 -7.63 -0.37 -6.81
C GLU A 60 -7.72 -1.51 -7.83
N ALA A 61 -8.82 -1.63 -8.59
CA ALA A 61 -8.94 -2.65 -9.64
C ALA A 61 -7.92 -2.46 -10.80
N GLU A 62 -7.65 -1.23 -11.22
CA GLU A 62 -6.63 -0.92 -12.24
C GLU A 62 -5.23 -1.35 -11.78
N TRP A 63 -4.94 -1.12 -10.49
CA TRP A 63 -3.68 -1.48 -9.86
C TRP A 63 -3.52 -2.99 -9.69
N GLU A 64 -4.52 -3.66 -9.15
CA GLU A 64 -4.47 -5.10 -8.82
C GLU A 64 -4.47 -6.01 -10.05
N LEU A 65 -5.06 -5.56 -11.17
CA LEU A 65 -5.08 -6.31 -12.43
C LEU A 65 -3.87 -6.02 -13.34
N GLY A 66 -3.03 -5.02 -12.99
CA GLY A 66 -1.89 -4.59 -13.79
C GLY A 66 -0.61 -5.42 -13.62
N ALA A 67 -0.58 -6.37 -12.69
CA ALA A 67 0.53 -7.31 -12.52
C ALA A 67 0.33 -8.52 -13.45
N VAL A 68 0.68 -8.36 -14.74
CA VAL A 68 0.82 -9.45 -15.71
C VAL A 68 2.28 -9.89 -15.76
#